data_AF-A0AAV9Z675-F1
#
_entry.id   AF-A0AAV9Z675-F1
#
_cell.length_a   1.000
_cell.length_b   1.000
_cell.length_c   1.000
_cell.angle_alpha   90.00
_cell.angle_beta   90.00
_cell.angle_gamma   90.00
#
_symmetry.space_group_name_H-M   'P 1'
#
loop_
_entity.id
_entity.type
_entity.pdbx_description
1 polymer ?
#
loop_
_entity_poly.entity_id
_entity_poly.type
_entity_poly.pdbx_seq_one_letter_code
_entity_poly.pdbx_strand_id
1 'polypeptide(L)'
;ADTIFSSVLTFILAMLHAPEAQKAAQDELDRVISHRLPGLDDRTQLPYLNALVKEALRWELVIPLGVPHRLMKDDASQLFVPQVYNGYVIPAGTTIIANQWGMAHDPGTYDQPYEFRPERFLGNHGLPDPASIAFGWGKRACPGRYLAEDALFLFAAMTLTCFTISPVGKGKEGIPPRQYSDGLASRPVPFPCSFALRHPKAKDLIDNNLEYDFEGVEEVGGGE
;
A
#
# COMPACT_ATOMS: atom_id res chain seq x y z
N ALA A 1 -5.09 12.49 2.76
CA ALA A 1 -5.57 11.55 3.80
C ALA A 1 -6.11 10.28 3.14
N ASP A 2 -7.06 10.39 2.20
CA ASP A 2 -7.74 9.23 1.57
C ASP A 2 -6.83 8.18 0.93
N THR A 3 -5.77 8.55 0.20
CA THR A 3 -4.92 7.56 -0.50
C THR A 3 -4.09 6.70 0.45
N ILE A 4 -3.55 7.28 1.52
CA ILE A 4 -2.82 6.53 2.56
C ILE A 4 -3.79 5.60 3.28
N PHE A 5 -4.99 6.08 3.58
CA PHE A 5 -6.04 5.26 4.17
C PHE A 5 -6.40 4.06 3.29
N SER A 6 -6.56 4.24 1.97
CA SER A 6 -6.76 3.14 1.02
C SER A 6 -5.64 2.11 1.05
N SER A 7 -4.37 2.57 1.06
CA SER A 7 -3.22 1.66 1.13
C SER A 7 -3.14 0.91 2.46
N VAL A 8 -3.49 1.57 3.57
CA VAL A 8 -3.56 0.95 4.90
C VAL A 8 -4.65 -0.12 4.95
N LEU A 9 -5.86 0.17 4.45
CA LEU A 9 -6.93 -0.83 4.38
C LEU A 9 -6.54 -2.02 3.50
N THR A 10 -5.88 -1.74 2.37
CA THR A 10 -5.35 -2.77 1.46
C THR A 10 -4.32 -3.65 2.17
N PHE A 11 -3.41 -3.04 2.94
CA PHE A 11 -2.44 -3.77 3.74
C PHE A 11 -3.11 -4.66 4.78
N ILE A 12 -4.11 -4.15 5.51
CA ILE A 12 -4.87 -4.95 6.50
C ILE A 12 -5.54 -6.13 5.79
N LEU A 13 -6.19 -5.91 4.66
CA LEU A 13 -6.81 -6.97 3.87
C LEU A 13 -5.77 -8.00 3.39
N ALA A 14 -4.60 -7.55 2.95
CA ALA A 14 -3.50 -8.44 2.55
C ALA A 14 -3.05 -9.34 3.72
N MET A 15 -2.97 -8.82 4.95
CA MET A 15 -2.59 -9.62 6.12
C MET A 15 -3.61 -10.73 6.44
N LEU A 16 -4.87 -10.56 6.04
CA LEU A 16 -5.91 -11.60 6.14
C LEU A 16 -5.78 -12.66 5.04
N HIS A 17 -5.35 -12.26 3.85
CA HIS A 17 -5.18 -13.16 2.70
C HIS A 17 -3.85 -13.93 2.70
N ALA A 18 -2.81 -13.36 3.32
CA ALA A 18 -1.46 -13.92 3.40
C ALA A 18 -0.96 -13.94 4.86
N PRO A 19 -1.57 -14.76 5.74
CA PRO A 19 -1.16 -14.84 7.15
C PRO A 19 0.30 -15.31 7.33
N GLU A 20 0.84 -16.09 6.40
CA GLU A 20 2.25 -16.47 6.36
C GLU A 20 3.17 -15.27 6.14
N ALA A 21 2.78 -14.32 5.28
CA ALA A 21 3.54 -13.10 5.05
C ALA A 21 3.51 -12.19 6.28
N GLN A 22 2.36 -12.10 6.94
CA GLN A 22 2.24 -11.42 8.24
C GLN A 22 3.20 -12.02 9.26
N LYS A 23 3.22 -13.35 9.38
CA LYS A 23 4.09 -14.05 10.33
C LYS A 23 5.58 -13.87 10.02
N ALA A 24 5.97 -13.94 8.75
CA ALA A 24 7.36 -13.72 8.33
C ALA A 24 7.85 -12.30 8.66
N ALA A 25 7.02 -11.28 8.44
CA ALA A 25 7.33 -9.90 8.81
C ALA A 25 7.44 -9.72 10.33
N GLN A 26 6.53 -10.35 11.09
CA GLN A 26 6.60 -10.38 12.55
C GLN A 26 7.90 -11.04 13.06
N ASP A 27 8.32 -12.15 12.46
CA ASP A 27 9.57 -12.84 12.82
C ASP A 27 10.81 -11.98 12.51
N GLU A 28 10.80 -11.23 11.40
CA GLU A 28 11.85 -10.24 11.11
C GLU A 28 11.88 -9.11 12.15
N LEU A 29 10.72 -8.55 12.48
CA LEU A 29 10.59 -7.50 13.49
C LEU A 29 11.08 -7.96 14.86
N ASP A 30 10.69 -9.15 15.30
CA ASP A 30 11.12 -9.70 16.59
C ASP A 30 12.64 -9.94 16.64
N ARG A 31 13.24 -10.32 15.51
CA ARG A 31 14.68 -10.56 15.38
C ARG A 31 15.49 -9.27 15.39
N VAL A 32 14.98 -8.19 14.79
CA VAL A 32 15.72 -6.94 14.58
C VAL A 32 15.40 -5.89 15.66
N ILE A 33 14.14 -5.80 16.09
CA ILE A 33 13.56 -4.73 16.92
C ILE A 33 12.74 -5.34 18.06
N SER A 34 13.39 -6.01 18.99
CA SER A 34 12.75 -6.80 20.05
C SER A 34 12.24 -6.00 21.27
N HIS A 35 12.55 -4.70 21.37
CA HIS A 35 12.45 -3.96 22.65
C HIS A 35 11.81 -2.56 22.56
N ARG A 36 11.41 -2.11 21.38
CA ARG A 36 10.80 -0.79 21.15
C ARG A 36 9.89 -0.81 19.92
N LEU A 37 9.13 0.26 19.72
CA LEU A 37 8.43 0.46 18.46
C LEU A 37 9.44 0.76 17.32
N PRO A 38 9.22 0.22 16.11
CA PRO A 38 10.05 0.53 14.95
C PRO A 38 9.89 1.98 14.49
N GLY A 39 10.97 2.56 13.95
CA GLY A 39 10.98 3.87 13.29
C GLY A 39 11.48 3.78 11.85
N LEU A 40 11.55 4.92 11.15
CA LEU A 40 12.02 4.97 9.76
C LEU A 40 13.51 4.60 9.62
N ASP A 41 14.32 4.89 10.63
CA ASP A 41 15.75 4.57 10.64
C ASP A 41 16.01 3.05 10.59
N ASP A 42 15.03 2.25 11.01
CA ASP A 42 15.12 0.79 10.97
C ASP A 42 14.87 0.19 9.58
N ARG A 43 14.34 0.99 8.64
CA ARG A 43 13.88 0.50 7.33
C ARG A 43 14.95 -0.27 6.58
N THR A 44 16.22 0.12 6.67
CA THR A 44 17.32 -0.58 5.97
C THR A 44 17.61 -1.97 6.52
N GLN A 45 17.22 -2.26 7.76
CA GLN A 45 17.44 -3.54 8.45
C GLN A 45 16.26 -4.50 8.35
N LEU A 46 15.16 -4.07 7.72
CA LEU A 46 13.91 -4.81 7.60
C LEU A 46 13.56 -5.14 6.12
N PRO A 47 14.39 -5.94 5.42
CA PRO A 47 14.19 -6.22 4.00
C PRO A 47 12.86 -6.91 3.70
N TYR A 48 12.38 -7.81 4.55
CA TYR A 48 11.08 -8.45 4.36
C TYR A 48 9.94 -7.45 4.53
N LEU A 49 9.99 -6.58 5.52
CA LEU A 49 8.97 -5.55 5.69
C LEU A 49 8.94 -4.56 4.51
N ASN A 50 10.09 -4.20 3.94
CA ASN A 50 10.13 -3.40 2.71
C ASN A 50 9.47 -4.13 1.54
N ALA A 51 9.74 -5.42 1.40
CA ALA A 51 9.14 -6.25 0.36
C ALA A 51 7.61 -6.37 0.54
N LEU A 52 7.16 -6.46 1.80
CA LEU A 52 5.74 -6.47 2.19
C LEU A 52 5.03 -5.18 1.77
N VAL A 53 5.64 -4.02 2.07
CA VAL A 53 5.12 -2.69 1.69
C VAL A 53 5.07 -2.54 0.16
N LYS A 54 6.10 -2.98 -0.54
CA LYS A 54 6.13 -2.97 -2.02
C LYS A 54 5.03 -3.82 -2.62
N GLU A 55 4.80 -5.02 -2.09
CA GLU A 55 3.72 -5.89 -2.55
C GLU A 55 2.34 -5.30 -2.24
N ALA A 56 2.15 -4.64 -1.09
CA ALA A 56 0.91 -3.92 -0.79
C ALA A 56 0.60 -2.79 -1.78
N LEU A 57 1.62 -2.08 -2.26
CA LEU A 57 1.44 -1.05 -3.31
C LEU A 57 1.15 -1.64 -4.69
N ARG A 58 1.65 -2.85 -4.99
CA ARG A 58 1.45 -3.53 -6.28
C ARG A 58 0.10 -4.24 -6.36
N TRP A 59 -0.24 -4.97 -5.31
CA TRP A 59 -1.30 -5.98 -5.31
C TRP A 59 -2.68 -5.39 -5.59
N GLU A 60 -2.98 -4.25 -4.96
CA GLU A 60 -4.21 -3.49 -5.17
C GLU A 60 -3.87 -2.00 -5.20
N LEU A 61 -3.71 -1.46 -6.41
CA LEU A 61 -3.31 -0.06 -6.63
C LEU A 61 -4.43 0.90 -6.23
N VAL A 62 -4.08 1.98 -5.53
CA VAL A 62 -5.04 3.03 -5.19
C VAL A 62 -5.61 3.72 -6.43
N ILE A 63 -4.84 3.86 -7.52
CA ILE A 63 -5.32 4.48 -8.77
C ILE A 63 -5.04 3.53 -9.95
N PRO A 64 -5.83 2.47 -10.15
CA PRO A 64 -5.51 1.38 -11.08
C PRO A 64 -5.38 1.82 -12.55
N LEU A 65 -5.99 2.94 -12.95
CA LEU A 65 -5.91 3.50 -14.30
C LEU A 65 -5.07 4.79 -14.38
N GLY A 66 -4.32 5.11 -13.31
CA GLY A 66 -3.62 6.38 -13.19
C GLY A 66 -4.56 7.59 -13.29
N VAL A 67 -3.97 8.79 -13.34
CA VAL A 67 -4.70 10.02 -13.67
C VAL A 67 -4.63 10.21 -15.18
N PRO A 68 -5.76 10.46 -15.89
CA PRO A 68 -5.72 10.70 -17.32
C PRO A 68 -4.81 11.90 -17.69
N HIS A 69 -3.92 11.67 -18.65
CA HIS A 69 -3.09 12.71 -19.26
C HIS A 69 -3.69 13.18 -20.57
N ARG A 70 -3.46 14.43 -20.94
CA ARG A 70 -3.84 14.94 -22.26
C ARG A 70 -2.59 15.34 -23.02
N LEU A 71 -2.50 14.88 -24.27
CA LEU A 71 -1.44 15.34 -25.16
C LEU A 71 -1.73 16.80 -25.54
N MET A 72 -0.94 17.72 -24.98
CA MET A 72 -1.07 19.15 -25.26
C MET A 72 -0.32 19.51 -26.56
N LYS A 73 -0.71 20.64 -27.17
CA LYS A 73 0.08 21.26 -28.25
C LYS A 73 1.41 21.75 -27.69
N ASP A 74 2.41 21.87 -28.55
CA ASP A 74 3.63 22.57 -28.20
C ASP A 74 3.35 24.08 -28.07
N ASP A 75 3.51 24.62 -26.86
CA ASP A 75 3.21 26.01 -26.54
C ASP A 75 4.09 27.00 -27.33
N ALA A 76 5.31 26.58 -27.70
CA ALA A 76 6.27 27.43 -28.40
C ALA A 76 5.95 27.61 -29.89
N SER A 77 5.35 26.60 -30.53
CA SER A 77 5.10 26.60 -31.98
C SER A 77 3.63 26.80 -32.36
N GLN A 78 2.70 26.69 -31.40
CA GLN A 78 1.23 26.70 -31.62
C GLN A 78 0.75 25.69 -32.69
N LEU A 79 1.65 24.82 -33.15
CA LEU A 79 1.45 23.87 -34.22
C LEU A 79 1.06 22.51 -33.64
N PHE A 80 0.19 21.81 -34.36
CA PHE A 80 -0.23 20.47 -34.01
C PHE A 80 0.90 19.50 -34.35
N VAL A 81 1.75 19.18 -33.38
CA VAL A 81 2.78 18.14 -33.55
C VAL A 81 2.21 16.83 -32.99
N PRO A 82 1.81 15.88 -33.84
CA PRO A 82 1.42 14.57 -33.34
C PRO A 82 2.64 13.88 -32.73
N GLN A 83 2.45 13.19 -31.61
CA GLN A 83 3.53 12.41 -31.02
C GLN A 83 3.57 11.03 -31.64
N VAL A 84 4.76 10.49 -31.87
CA VAL A 84 4.92 9.12 -32.38
C VAL A 84 5.40 8.23 -31.23
N TYR A 85 4.65 7.16 -30.97
CA TYR A 85 5.00 6.14 -29.97
C TYR A 85 4.91 4.76 -30.60
N ASN A 86 6.00 3.98 -30.58
CA ASN A 86 6.08 2.65 -31.19
C ASN A 86 5.55 2.60 -32.65
N GLY A 87 5.82 3.65 -33.43
CA GLY A 87 5.35 3.77 -34.82
C GLY A 87 3.89 4.26 -34.97
N TYR A 88 3.15 4.44 -33.88
CA TYR A 88 1.80 4.97 -33.89
C TYR A 88 1.79 6.49 -33.76
N VAL A 89 1.04 7.15 -34.62
CA VAL A 89 0.79 8.60 -34.55
C VAL A 89 -0.34 8.85 -33.55
N ILE A 90 -0.03 9.56 -32.48
CA ILE A 90 -0.97 9.99 -31.44
C ILE A 90 -1.34 11.46 -31.71
N PRO A 91 -2.58 11.75 -32.12
CA PRO A 91 -3.02 13.12 -32.38
C PRO A 91 -2.95 13.98 -31.11
N ALA A 92 -2.56 15.25 -31.24
CA ALA A 92 -2.70 16.20 -30.14
C ALA A 92 -4.16 16.35 -29.71
N GLY A 93 -4.37 16.64 -28.42
CA GLY A 93 -5.66 16.65 -27.77
C GLY A 93 -6.14 15.28 -27.27
N THR A 94 -5.49 14.17 -27.70
CA THR A 94 -5.79 12.81 -27.24
C THR A 94 -5.60 12.68 -25.72
N THR A 95 -6.57 12.03 -25.07
CA THR A 95 -6.46 11.60 -23.67
C THR A 95 -5.78 10.24 -23.60
N ILE A 96 -4.76 10.13 -22.76
CA ILE A 96 -3.97 8.92 -22.50
C ILE A 96 -4.25 8.48 -21.06
N ILE A 97 -4.64 7.22 -20.90
CA ILE A 97 -4.89 6.59 -19.60
C ILE A 97 -3.86 5.46 -19.46
N ALA A 98 -3.07 5.50 -18.40
CA ALA A 98 -2.06 4.48 -18.14
C ALA A 98 -2.71 3.31 -17.39
N ASN A 99 -2.72 2.12 -17.98
CA ASN A 99 -3.26 0.92 -17.33
C ASN A 99 -2.27 0.38 -16.28
N GLN A 100 -2.15 1.09 -15.15
CA GLN A 100 -1.26 0.72 -14.05
C GLN A 100 -1.61 -0.67 -13.49
N TRP A 101 -2.90 -1.00 -13.43
CA TRP A 101 -3.39 -2.33 -13.04
C TRP A 101 -2.81 -3.42 -13.94
N GLY A 102 -2.92 -3.25 -15.26
CA GLY A 102 -2.36 -4.18 -16.24
C GLY A 102 -0.85 -4.30 -16.11
N MET A 103 -0.14 -3.20 -15.84
CA MET A 103 1.32 -3.23 -15.62
C MET A 103 1.67 -3.99 -14.35
N ALA A 104 0.97 -3.74 -13.24
CA ALA A 104 1.20 -4.39 -11.95
C ALA A 104 0.79 -5.87 -11.90
N HIS A 105 -0.02 -6.31 -12.87
CA HIS A 105 -0.53 -7.69 -12.97
C HIS A 105 -0.13 -8.41 -14.26
N ASP A 106 0.85 -7.90 -14.99
CA ASP A 106 1.35 -8.54 -16.21
C ASP A 106 2.01 -9.89 -15.85
N PRO A 107 1.48 -11.04 -16.32
CA PRO A 107 2.07 -12.35 -16.04
C PRO A 107 3.43 -12.56 -16.73
N GLY A 108 3.79 -11.73 -17.72
CA GLY A 108 5.14 -11.70 -18.28
C GLY A 108 6.18 -11.07 -17.35
N THR A 109 5.73 -10.25 -16.40
CA THR A 109 6.57 -9.54 -15.43
C THR A 109 6.49 -10.17 -14.04
N TYR A 110 5.29 -10.53 -13.58
CA TYR A 110 5.04 -11.04 -12.23
C TYR A 110 4.48 -12.47 -12.27
N ASP A 111 5.21 -13.43 -11.69
CA ASP A 111 4.68 -14.77 -11.43
C ASP A 111 3.53 -14.71 -10.42
N GLN A 112 2.43 -15.43 -10.71
CA GLN A 112 1.19 -15.42 -9.92
C GLN A 112 0.79 -13.99 -9.52
N PRO A 113 0.48 -13.10 -10.49
CA PRO A 113 0.36 -11.66 -10.25
C PRO A 113 -0.76 -11.29 -9.27
N TYR A 114 -1.77 -12.15 -9.12
CA TYR A 114 -2.89 -11.91 -8.21
C TYR A 114 -2.65 -12.42 -6.79
N GLU A 115 -1.59 -13.21 -6.54
CA GLU A 115 -1.22 -13.63 -5.20
C GLU A 115 -0.39 -12.55 -4.51
N PHE A 116 -0.66 -12.34 -3.21
CA PHE A 116 0.13 -11.44 -2.38
C PHE A 116 1.39 -12.17 -1.92
N ARG A 117 2.51 -11.94 -2.59
CA ARG A 117 3.78 -12.65 -2.35
C ARG A 117 4.94 -11.66 -2.21
N PRO A 118 5.20 -11.15 -1.00
CA PRO A 118 6.29 -10.21 -0.74
C PRO A 118 7.66 -10.71 -1.19
N GLU A 119 7.87 -12.02 -1.17
CA GLU A 119 9.15 -12.68 -1.49
C GLU A 119 9.68 -12.28 -2.87
N ARG A 120 8.80 -11.88 -3.80
CA ARG A 120 9.20 -11.40 -5.14
C ARG A 120 10.08 -10.16 -5.10
N PHE A 121 10.03 -9.38 -4.01
CA PHE A 121 10.82 -8.16 -3.82
C PHE A 121 11.98 -8.33 -2.84
N LEU A 122 12.29 -9.56 -2.42
CA LEU A 122 13.51 -9.86 -1.67
C LEU A 122 14.69 -9.99 -2.63
N GLY A 123 15.78 -9.29 -2.36
CA GLY A 123 16.96 -9.33 -3.24
C GLY A 123 16.76 -8.59 -4.57
N ASN A 124 17.56 -8.95 -5.58
CA ASN A 124 17.54 -8.30 -6.88
C ASN A 124 17.10 -9.28 -7.98
N HIS A 125 15.79 -9.35 -8.19
CA HIS A 125 15.18 -10.18 -9.24
C HIS A 125 14.94 -9.44 -10.55
N GLY A 126 15.42 -8.19 -10.68
CA GLY A 126 15.18 -7.37 -11.88
C GLY A 126 13.72 -6.94 -12.06
N LEU A 127 12.85 -7.13 -11.05
CA LEU A 127 11.47 -6.68 -11.10
C LEU A 127 11.40 -5.14 -11.04
N PRO A 128 10.46 -4.52 -11.78
CA PRO A 128 10.18 -3.11 -11.62
C PRO A 128 9.79 -2.79 -10.19
N ASP A 129 10.29 -1.67 -9.66
CA ASP A 129 9.85 -1.17 -8.36
C ASP A 129 8.35 -0.80 -8.45
N PRO A 130 7.46 -1.42 -7.64
CA PRO A 130 6.04 -1.09 -7.64
C PRO A 130 5.74 0.38 -7.40
N ALA A 131 6.60 1.08 -6.66
CA ALA A 131 6.47 2.51 -6.44
C ALA A 131 6.48 3.30 -7.77
N SER A 132 7.26 2.84 -8.76
CA SER A 132 7.28 3.48 -10.09
C SER A 132 5.94 3.36 -10.82
N ILE A 133 5.18 2.28 -10.57
CA ILE A 133 3.86 2.06 -11.16
C ILE A 133 2.79 2.81 -10.35
N ALA A 134 2.77 2.60 -9.03
CA ALA A 134 1.76 3.14 -8.12
C ALA A 134 1.77 4.67 -8.03
N PHE A 135 2.95 5.30 -8.18
CA PHE A 135 3.11 6.75 -8.08
C PHE A 135 3.28 7.43 -9.44
N GLY A 136 3.28 6.68 -10.54
CA GLY A 136 3.43 7.21 -11.89
C GLY A 136 4.82 7.81 -12.18
N TRP A 137 4.92 8.53 -13.30
CA TRP A 137 6.21 8.88 -13.91
C TRP A 137 6.32 10.35 -14.34
N GLY A 138 7.56 10.79 -14.55
CA GLY A 138 7.89 12.08 -15.15
C GLY A 138 7.40 13.28 -14.33
N LYS A 139 7.06 14.37 -15.03
CA LYS A 139 6.69 15.67 -14.42
C LYS A 139 5.41 15.63 -13.56
N ARG A 140 4.63 14.55 -13.65
CA ARG A 140 3.36 14.37 -12.91
C ARG A 140 3.39 13.16 -11.99
N ALA A 141 4.58 12.61 -11.72
CA ALA A 141 4.75 11.61 -10.69
C ALA A 141 4.23 12.14 -9.34
N CYS A 142 3.67 11.26 -8.52
CA CYS A 142 3.04 11.62 -7.25
C CYS A 142 4.02 12.41 -6.36
N PRO A 143 3.70 13.67 -6.01
CA PRO A 143 4.57 14.46 -5.14
C PRO A 143 4.58 13.91 -3.70
N GLY A 144 3.53 13.19 -3.29
CA GLY A 144 3.38 12.62 -1.95
C GLY A 144 3.96 11.22 -1.78
N ARG A 145 4.70 10.67 -2.77
CA ARG A 145 5.16 9.27 -2.76
C ARG A 145 5.98 8.92 -1.51
N TYR A 146 6.94 9.77 -1.12
CA TYR A 146 7.79 9.51 0.03
C TYR A 146 6.99 9.48 1.33
N LEU A 147 6.09 10.45 1.51
CA LEU A 147 5.19 10.47 2.67
C LEU A 147 4.28 9.24 2.71
N ALA A 148 3.73 8.83 1.57
CA ALA A 148 2.84 7.68 1.49
C ALA A 148 3.57 6.36 1.79
N GLU A 149 4.77 6.18 1.25
CA GLU A 149 5.61 5.01 1.50
C GLU A 149 6.06 4.95 2.96
N ASP A 150 6.52 6.05 3.53
CA ASP A 150 6.98 6.12 4.92
C ASP A 150 5.82 5.91 5.90
N ALA A 151 4.65 6.50 5.63
CA ALA A 151 3.46 6.28 6.45
C ALA A 151 2.99 4.82 6.41
N LEU A 152 2.96 4.20 5.22
CA LEU A 152 2.57 2.79 5.07
C LEU A 152 3.60 1.87 5.74
N PHE A 153 4.88 2.15 5.61
CA PHE A 153 5.95 1.41 6.26
C PHE A 153 5.83 1.49 7.79
N LEU A 154 5.69 2.69 8.37
CA LEU A 154 5.55 2.87 9.81
C LEU A 154 4.28 2.18 10.33
N PHE A 155 3.16 2.35 9.63
CA PHE A 155 1.92 1.65 9.96
C PHE A 155 2.13 0.15 10.01
N ALA A 156 2.67 -0.45 8.94
CA ALA A 156 2.96 -1.88 8.88
C ALA A 156 3.91 -2.32 10.01
N ALA A 157 5.01 -1.60 10.24
CA ALA A 157 6.01 -1.93 11.24
C ALA A 157 5.42 -1.92 12.66
N MET A 158 4.75 -0.83 13.03
CA MET A 158 4.18 -0.65 14.37
C MET A 158 3.02 -1.61 14.59
N THR A 159 2.10 -1.73 13.63
CA THR A 159 0.96 -2.64 13.74
C THR A 159 1.41 -4.10 13.87
N LEU A 160 2.36 -4.56 13.05
CA LEU A 160 2.84 -5.95 13.14
C LEU A 160 3.76 -6.20 14.34
N THR A 161 4.38 -5.17 14.91
CA THR A 161 5.08 -5.29 16.20
C THR A 161 4.09 -5.60 17.31
N CYS A 162 2.92 -4.95 17.32
CA CYS A 162 1.99 -5.02 18.45
C CYS A 162 0.86 -6.05 18.28
N PHE A 163 0.40 -6.27 17.05
CA PHE A 163 -0.85 -6.98 16.77
C PHE A 163 -0.70 -8.12 15.75
N THR A 164 -1.55 -9.12 15.92
CA THR A 164 -1.92 -10.09 14.88
C THR A 164 -3.30 -9.74 14.34
N ILE A 165 -3.37 -9.53 13.03
CA ILE A 165 -4.59 -9.25 12.26
C ILE A 165 -5.18 -10.59 11.81
N SER A 166 -6.45 -10.82 12.16
CA SER A 166 -7.15 -12.10 11.94
C SER A 166 -8.54 -11.88 11.35
N PRO A 167 -9.07 -12.83 10.56
CA PRO A 167 -10.49 -12.81 10.19
C PRO A 167 -11.38 -13.02 11.43
N VAL A 168 -12.59 -12.45 11.43
CA VAL A 168 -13.59 -12.66 12.51
C VAL A 168 -14.29 -14.03 12.38
N GLY A 169 -14.30 -14.62 11.18
CA GLY A 169 -14.88 -15.95 10.90
C GLY A 169 -13.89 -17.11 11.04
N LYS A 170 -14.38 -18.36 10.90
CA LYS A 170 -13.55 -19.57 10.95
C LYS A 170 -13.02 -19.96 9.57
N GLY A 171 -11.76 -20.37 9.53
CA GLY A 171 -11.13 -20.91 8.32
C GLY A 171 -11.14 -19.91 7.15
N LYS A 172 -11.07 -20.43 5.92
CA LYS A 172 -11.03 -19.61 4.70
C LYS A 172 -12.33 -18.82 4.46
N GLU A 173 -13.46 -19.31 4.97
CA GLU A 173 -14.76 -18.63 4.86
C GLU A 173 -14.81 -17.32 5.66
N GLY A 174 -13.91 -17.16 6.64
CA GLY A 174 -13.79 -15.92 7.41
C GLY A 174 -12.98 -14.83 6.72
N ILE A 175 -12.22 -15.14 5.66
CA ILE A 175 -11.39 -14.16 4.95
C ILE A 175 -12.30 -13.29 4.08
N PRO A 176 -12.33 -11.96 4.29
CA PRO A 176 -13.14 -11.07 3.47
C PRO A 176 -12.78 -11.17 1.99
N PRO A 177 -13.75 -11.02 1.07
CA PRO A 177 -13.45 -11.01 -0.36
C PRO A 177 -12.68 -9.74 -0.75
N ARG A 178 -11.88 -9.83 -1.82
CA ARG A 178 -11.22 -8.69 -2.47
C ARG A 178 -12.22 -7.86 -3.28
N GLN A 179 -13.07 -7.10 -2.58
CA GLN A 179 -14.03 -6.19 -3.18
C GLN A 179 -13.59 -4.75 -2.93
N TYR A 180 -13.58 -3.95 -4.00
CA TYR A 180 -13.09 -2.58 -3.98
C TYR A 180 -14.16 -1.62 -4.50
N SER A 181 -14.12 -0.38 -4.03
CA SER A 181 -15.00 0.67 -4.51
C SER A 181 -14.64 1.09 -5.93
N ASP A 182 -15.66 1.47 -6.70
CA ASP A 182 -15.49 2.16 -7.97
C ASP A 182 -15.09 3.63 -7.75
N GLY A 183 -14.37 4.20 -8.71
CA GLY A 183 -13.98 5.61 -8.71
C GLY A 183 -12.52 5.81 -9.14
N LEU A 184 -12.05 7.06 -9.04
CA LEU A 184 -10.66 7.40 -9.37
C LEU A 184 -9.69 6.77 -8.37
N ALA A 185 -10.03 6.83 -7.07
CA ALA A 185 -9.28 6.17 -6.01
C ALA A 185 -10.03 4.91 -5.58
N SER A 186 -9.37 3.76 -5.71
CA SER A 186 -9.84 2.47 -5.25
C SER A 186 -9.49 2.27 -3.77
N ARG A 187 -10.40 1.62 -3.04
CA ARG A 187 -10.19 1.17 -1.67
C ARG A 187 -11.05 -0.06 -1.41
N PRO A 188 -10.66 -0.94 -0.47
CA PRO A 188 -11.53 -2.03 -0.07
C PRO A 188 -12.89 -1.51 0.40
N VAL A 189 -13.96 -2.22 0.06
CA VAL A 189 -15.26 -2.02 0.73
C VAL A 189 -15.12 -2.39 2.22
N PRO A 190 -15.93 -1.85 3.14
CA PRO A 190 -15.83 -2.18 4.55
C PRO A 190 -15.85 -3.69 4.81
N PHE A 191 -14.89 -4.19 5.60
CA PHE A 191 -14.76 -5.60 5.94
C PHE A 191 -14.45 -5.79 7.43
N PRO A 192 -14.92 -6.89 8.07
CA PRO A 192 -14.61 -7.18 9.46
C PRO A 192 -13.21 -7.81 9.60
N CYS A 193 -12.47 -7.40 10.62
CA CYS A 193 -11.22 -8.04 11.04
C CYS A 193 -11.01 -7.86 12.56
N SER A 194 -10.14 -8.67 13.14
CA SER A 194 -9.77 -8.61 14.55
C SER A 194 -8.29 -8.27 14.68
N PHE A 195 -7.97 -7.39 15.64
CA PHE A 195 -6.61 -7.08 16.06
C PHE A 195 -6.41 -7.64 17.47
N ALA A 196 -5.55 -8.64 17.61
CA ALA A 196 -5.19 -9.20 18.91
C ALA A 196 -3.74 -8.84 19.25
N LEU A 197 -3.48 -8.43 20.50
CA LEU A 197 -2.11 -8.21 20.96
C LEU A 197 -1.28 -9.48 20.82
N ARG A 198 -0.06 -9.35 20.29
CA ARG A 198 0.83 -10.50 20.05
C ARG A 198 1.38 -11.11 21.35
N HIS A 199 1.70 -10.25 22.32
CA HIS A 199 2.33 -10.64 23.58
C HIS A 199 2.17 -9.53 24.64
N PRO A 200 2.33 -9.83 25.95
CA PRO A 200 2.25 -8.83 27.01
C PRO A 200 3.14 -7.60 26.77
N LYS A 201 4.37 -7.79 26.27
CA LYS A 201 5.28 -6.68 25.94
C LYS A 201 4.72 -5.70 24.91
N ALA A 202 3.79 -6.11 24.05
CA ALA A 202 3.18 -5.23 23.06
C ALA A 202 2.27 -4.22 23.73
N LYS A 203 1.58 -4.64 24.80
CA LYS A 203 0.83 -3.73 25.66
C LYS A 203 1.76 -2.73 26.33
N ASP A 204 2.88 -3.19 26.90
CA ASP A 204 3.86 -2.30 27.53
C ASP A 204 4.42 -1.28 26.53
N LEU A 205 4.70 -1.71 25.28
CA LEU A 205 5.15 -0.81 24.22
C LEU A 205 4.11 0.26 23.88
N ILE A 206 2.84 -0.11 23.81
CA ILE A 206 1.75 0.85 23.57
C ILE A 206 1.65 1.81 24.76
N ASP A 207 1.49 1.28 25.97
CA ASP A 207 1.25 2.07 27.19
C ASP A 207 2.41 3.08 27.43
N ASN A 208 3.66 2.68 27.18
CA ASN A 208 4.84 3.56 27.36
C ASN A 208 5.04 4.60 26.24
N ASN A 209 4.33 4.49 25.11
CA ASN A 209 4.43 5.41 23.98
C ASN A 209 3.14 6.21 23.75
N LEU A 210 2.13 6.04 24.61
CA LEU A 210 0.95 6.89 24.69
C LEU A 210 1.28 8.11 25.56
N GLU A 211 2.09 9.04 25.06
CA GLU A 211 2.15 10.40 25.64
C GLU A 211 0.99 11.23 25.07
N TYR A 212 -0.24 10.94 25.48
CA TYR A 212 -1.36 11.87 25.32
C TYR A 212 -2.36 11.71 26.47
N ASP A 213 -2.40 12.72 27.35
CA ASP A 213 -3.56 13.01 28.18
C ASP A 213 -4.76 13.24 27.27
N PHE A 214 -5.72 12.31 27.29
CA PHE A 214 -7.06 12.57 26.78
C PHE A 214 -7.85 13.41 27.80
N GLU A 215 -7.29 14.53 28.28
CA GLU A 215 -8.07 15.56 28.97
C GLU A 215 -8.71 16.45 27.90
N GLY A 216 -9.90 16.08 27.40
CA GLY A 216 -10.67 17.00 26.55
C GLY A 216 -11.65 16.40 25.55
N VAL A 217 -11.78 15.08 25.43
CA VAL A 217 -12.92 14.51 24.71
C VAL A 217 -14.02 14.27 25.74
N GLU A 218 -14.84 15.30 25.99
CA GLU A 218 -16.11 15.09 26.67
C GLU A 218 -16.88 14.00 25.92
N GLU A 219 -17.33 12.99 26.67
CA GLU A 219 -18.32 12.05 26.19
C GLU A 219 -19.49 12.88 25.65
N VAL A 220 -19.71 12.83 24.33
CA VAL A 220 -21.00 13.25 23.77
C VAL A 220 -21.99 12.20 24.25
N GLY A 221 -22.49 12.44 25.45
CA GLY A 221 -23.50 11.64 26.13
C GLY A 221 -24.72 11.50 25.24
N GLY A 222 -25.35 10.34 25.35
CA GLY A 222 -26.62 10.05 24.71
C GLY A 222 -27.66 11.13 25.03
N GLY A 223 -28.37 11.54 23.98
CA GLY A 223 -29.46 12.49 24.05
C GLY A 223 -30.36 12.33 22.84
N GLU A 224 -31.41 11.53 23.05
CA GLU A 224 -32.66 11.33 22.27
C GLU A 224 -32.62 10.66 20.88
#